data_AF-A0AAD9Z215-F1
#
_entry.id   AF-A0AAD9Z215-F1
#
_cell.length_a   1.000
_cell.length_b   1.000
_cell.length_c   1.000
_cell.angle_alpha   90.00
_cell.angle_beta   90.00
_cell.angle_gamma   90.00
#
_symmetry.space_group_name_H-M   'P 1'
#
loop_
_entity.id
_entity.type
_entity.pdbx_description
1 polymer ?
#
loop_
_entity_poly.entity_id
_entity_poly.type
_entity_poly.pdbx_seq_one_letter_code
_entity_poly.pdbx_strand_id
1 'polypeptide(L)'
;MWMGDYPVLPAKSLKTGIELHKIVDDNKKKNSGKNCIEKFGGVVAFLPKILSIAKALPLQIHPDKDLAARLHKQNLEQFTDDNHKPEMAIALGPFEVFAEWKATRKIQALFEVLPPLQKKLPNKNTHFNNETLRNVVQTILKSSDETIKECQQELQKISREKYGR
;
A
#
# COMPACT_ATOMS: atom_id res chain seq x y z
N MET A 1 13.32 -6.69 8.01
CA MET A 1 14.64 -6.08 8.20
C MET A 1 14.70 -4.75 7.47
N TRP A 2 15.19 -3.69 8.12
CA TRP A 2 15.35 -2.35 7.54
C TRP A 2 16.83 -2.12 7.25
N MET A 3 17.15 -1.46 6.13
CA MET A 3 18.51 -1.12 5.74
C MET A 3 18.51 0.33 5.29
N GLY A 4 19.20 1.22 5.99
CA GLY A 4 19.17 2.64 5.67
C GLY A 4 19.53 3.51 6.88
N ASP A 5 19.24 4.78 6.78
CA ASP A 5 19.56 5.81 7.77
C ASP A 5 18.34 6.23 8.62
N TYR A 6 17.28 5.41 8.63
CA TYR A 6 16.04 5.72 9.35
C TYR A 6 16.29 5.95 10.85
N PRO A 7 15.81 7.07 11.45
CA PRO A 7 16.22 7.50 12.78
C PRO A 7 16.00 6.49 13.91
N VAL A 8 14.94 5.69 13.83
CA VAL A 8 14.59 4.73 14.89
C VAL A 8 15.40 3.43 14.79
N LEU A 9 15.81 3.05 13.59
CA LEU A 9 16.51 1.79 13.31
C LEU A 9 17.62 2.00 12.26
N PRO A 10 18.64 2.82 12.56
CA PRO A 10 19.69 3.11 11.61
C PRO A 10 20.59 1.89 11.40
N ALA A 11 20.98 1.65 10.15
CA ALA A 11 22.06 0.73 9.84
C ALA A 11 23.38 1.24 10.42
N LYS A 12 24.26 0.32 10.81
CA LYS A 12 25.57 0.64 11.40
C LYS A 12 26.67 -0.09 10.66
N SER A 13 27.83 0.56 10.55
CA SER A 13 29.05 -0.08 10.07
C SER A 13 29.47 -1.18 11.03
N LEU A 14 29.69 -2.40 10.52
CA LEU A 14 30.18 -3.52 11.35
C LEU A 14 31.59 -3.27 11.90
N LYS A 15 32.42 -2.52 11.17
CA LYS A 15 33.81 -2.24 11.56
C LYS A 15 33.90 -1.17 12.66
N THR A 16 33.06 -0.14 12.60
CA THR A 16 33.20 1.07 13.43
C THR A 16 32.03 1.29 14.39
N GLY A 17 30.90 0.59 14.20
CA GLY A 17 29.68 0.80 14.96
C GLY A 17 28.94 2.11 14.64
N ILE A 18 29.50 2.95 13.77
CA ILE A 18 28.94 4.27 13.42
C ILE A 18 27.68 4.09 12.56
N GLU A 19 26.66 4.90 12.84
CA GLU A 19 25.39 4.94 12.13
C GLU A 19 25.53 5.48 10.70
N LEU A 20 24.72 4.95 9.79
CA LEU A 20 24.81 5.28 8.37
C LEU A 20 24.64 6.78 8.09
N HIS A 21 23.71 7.47 8.77
CA HIS A 21 23.53 8.92 8.56
C HIS A 21 24.82 9.70 8.85
N LYS A 22 25.55 9.35 9.92
CA LYS A 22 26.82 10.01 10.28
C LYS A 22 27.90 9.73 9.25
N ILE A 23 27.96 8.50 8.75
CA ILE A 23 28.90 8.13 7.67
C ILE A 23 28.60 8.94 6.41
N VAL A 24 27.31 9.06 6.04
CA VAL A 24 26.90 9.86 4.88
C VAL A 24 27.26 11.33 5.07
N ASP A 25 26.97 11.91 6.24
CA ASP A 25 27.22 13.32 6.54
C ASP A 25 28.71 13.69 6.61
N ASP A 26 29.57 12.79 7.12
CA ASP A 26 31.04 13.02 7.23
C ASP A 26 31.70 13.34 5.88
N ASN A 27 31.16 12.82 4.77
CA ASN A 27 31.58 13.22 3.43
C ASN A 27 30.44 13.16 2.42
N LYS A 28 29.43 14.03 2.63
CA LYS A 28 28.17 14.05 1.86
C LYS A 28 28.37 14.07 0.34
N LYS A 29 29.31 14.88 -0.17
CA LYS A 29 29.60 14.95 -1.62
C LYS A 29 30.12 13.63 -2.18
N LYS A 30 31.01 12.95 -1.46
CA LYS A 30 31.57 11.66 -1.87
C LYS A 30 30.56 10.53 -1.75
N ASN A 31 29.80 10.51 -0.65
CA ASN A 31 28.94 9.38 -0.30
C ASN A 31 27.58 9.42 -1.02
N SER A 32 26.98 10.60 -1.20
CA SER A 32 25.68 10.75 -1.86
C SER A 32 25.80 11.10 -3.34
N GLY A 33 26.89 11.74 -3.75
CA GLY A 33 27.08 12.25 -5.11
C GLY A 33 26.28 13.52 -5.41
N LYS A 34 26.71 14.27 -6.43
CA LYS A 34 26.17 15.59 -6.78
C LYS A 34 24.65 15.57 -7.06
N ASN A 35 24.19 14.64 -7.89
CA ASN A 35 22.78 14.59 -8.31
C ASN A 35 21.83 14.31 -7.13
N CYS A 36 22.21 13.42 -6.21
CA CYS A 36 21.40 13.13 -5.02
C CYS A 36 21.35 14.32 -4.07
N ILE A 37 22.44 15.09 -3.97
CA ILE A 37 22.46 16.32 -3.17
C ILE A 37 21.51 17.36 -3.76
N GLU A 38 21.61 17.62 -5.06
CA GLU A 38 20.76 18.61 -5.74
C GLU A 38 19.28 18.24 -5.69
N LYS A 39 18.95 16.95 -5.79
CA LYS A 39 17.56 16.49 -5.84
C LYS A 39 16.94 16.18 -4.48
N PHE A 40 17.73 15.68 -3.53
CA PHE A 40 17.24 15.14 -2.26
C PHE A 40 17.96 15.70 -1.02
N GLY A 41 18.83 16.70 -1.16
CA GLY A 41 19.57 17.28 -0.02
C GLY A 41 20.68 16.40 0.55
N GLY A 42 21.01 15.30 -0.13
CA GLY A 42 22.11 14.42 0.23
C GLY A 42 21.78 13.44 1.37
N VAL A 43 20.50 13.26 1.68
CA VAL A 43 19.99 12.17 2.54
C VAL A 43 19.84 10.87 1.73
N VAL A 44 19.69 9.72 2.41
CA VAL A 44 19.36 8.47 1.72
C VAL A 44 17.91 8.51 1.27
N ALA A 45 17.68 8.68 -0.04
CA ALA A 45 16.37 8.93 -0.62
C ALA A 45 15.48 7.68 -0.78
N PHE A 46 15.86 6.55 -0.18
CA PHE A 46 15.14 5.28 -0.29
C PHE A 46 15.40 4.41 0.94
N LEU A 47 14.45 3.53 1.26
CA LEU A 47 14.54 2.65 2.44
C LEU A 47 14.33 1.19 2.03
N PRO A 48 15.40 0.45 1.70
CA PRO A 48 15.33 -0.97 1.42
C PRO A 48 14.84 -1.76 2.64
N LYS A 49 13.97 -2.75 2.38
CA LYS A 49 13.49 -3.69 3.38
C LYS A 49 13.50 -5.10 2.84
N ILE A 50 13.87 -6.06 3.69
CA ILE A 50 13.53 -7.47 3.48
C ILE A 50 12.32 -7.79 4.35
N LEU A 51 11.23 -8.21 3.73
CA LEU A 51 9.99 -8.60 4.38
C LEU A 51 9.87 -10.13 4.37
N SER A 52 9.61 -10.72 5.53
CA SER A 52 9.18 -12.11 5.66
C SER A 52 7.74 -12.08 6.17
N ILE A 53 6.80 -12.42 5.29
CA ILE A 53 5.36 -12.17 5.49
C ILE A 53 4.68 -13.51 5.77
N ALA A 54 4.30 -13.74 7.03
CA ALA A 54 3.62 -14.97 7.45
C ALA A 54 2.08 -14.87 7.37
N LYS A 55 1.54 -13.65 7.34
CA LYS A 55 0.10 -13.36 7.25
C LYS A 55 -0.12 -12.18 6.31
N ALA A 56 -1.29 -12.13 5.66
CA ALA A 56 -1.66 -11.01 4.82
C ALA A 56 -1.56 -9.68 5.60
N LEU A 57 -0.90 -8.69 4.98
CA LEU A 57 -0.83 -7.33 5.51
C LEU A 57 -2.15 -6.59 5.20
N PRO A 58 -2.49 -5.54 5.96
CA PRO A 58 -3.64 -4.69 5.64
C PRO A 58 -3.54 -4.13 4.21
N LEU A 59 -4.70 -3.92 3.57
CA LEU A 59 -4.75 -3.18 2.31
C LEU A 59 -4.28 -1.74 2.56
N GLN A 60 -3.45 -1.24 1.66
CA GLN A 60 -2.80 0.06 1.79
C GLN A 60 -3.00 0.88 0.52
N ILE A 61 -3.15 2.19 0.70
CA ILE A 61 -3.10 3.18 -0.37
C ILE A 61 -2.18 4.30 0.09
N HIS A 62 -1.35 4.80 -0.82
CA HIS A 62 -0.51 5.96 -0.57
C HIS A 62 -1.09 7.18 -1.28
N PRO A 63 -1.19 8.34 -0.61
CA PRO A 63 -1.56 9.57 -1.28
C PRO A 63 -0.49 9.94 -2.33
N ASP A 64 -0.92 10.67 -3.36
CA ASP A 64 0.02 11.40 -4.20
C ASP A 64 0.70 12.53 -3.41
N LYS A 65 1.67 13.20 -4.03
CA LYS A 65 2.51 14.17 -3.33
C LYS A 65 1.70 15.37 -2.81
N ASP A 66 0.74 15.84 -3.60
CA ASP A 66 -0.07 17.01 -3.24
C ASP A 66 -1.03 16.68 -2.10
N LEU A 67 -1.65 15.49 -2.13
CA LEU A 67 -2.51 15.02 -1.06
C LEU A 67 -1.72 14.73 0.21
N ALA A 68 -0.53 14.12 0.12
CA ALA A 68 0.35 13.87 1.26
C ALA A 68 0.69 15.18 1.98
N ALA A 69 1.13 16.20 1.23
CA ALA A 69 1.46 17.51 1.79
C ALA A 69 0.26 18.21 2.46
N ARG A 70 -0.95 18.07 1.91
CA ARG A 70 -2.16 18.61 2.55
C ARG A 70 -2.51 17.86 3.83
N LEU A 71 -2.47 16.53 3.81
CA LEU A 71 -2.81 15.69 4.97
C LEU A 71 -1.79 15.87 6.11
N HIS A 72 -0.50 15.97 5.78
CA HIS A 72 0.57 16.28 6.75
C HIS A 72 0.30 17.60 7.49
N LYS A 73 -0.07 18.66 6.75
CA LYS A 73 -0.42 19.96 7.35
C LYS A 73 -1.67 19.92 8.23
N GLN A 74 -2.63 19.05 7.91
CA GLN A 74 -3.90 18.93 8.64
C GLN A 74 -3.76 18.09 9.91
N ASN A 75 -2.95 17.03 9.87
CA ASN A 75 -2.77 16.11 10.99
C ASN A 75 -1.36 15.47 10.96
N LEU A 76 -0.42 16.13 11.62
CA LEU A 76 0.99 15.70 11.70
C LEU A 76 1.18 14.36 12.42
N GLU A 77 0.30 14.01 13.36
CA GLU A 77 0.39 12.75 14.10
C GLU A 77 0.04 11.55 13.23
N GLN A 78 -0.99 11.69 12.38
CA GLN A 78 -1.44 10.61 11.50
C GLN A 78 -0.63 10.54 10.20
N PHE A 79 -0.22 11.69 9.67
CA PHE A 79 0.52 11.79 8.42
C PHE A 79 1.87 12.43 8.70
N THR A 80 2.88 11.62 9.04
CA THR A 80 4.19 12.11 9.50
C THR A 80 5.13 12.54 8.36
N ASP A 81 4.75 12.33 7.11
CA ASP A 81 5.55 12.61 5.91
C ASP A 81 4.68 13.39 4.91
N ASP A 82 5.24 14.44 4.30
CA ASP A 82 4.57 15.29 3.31
C ASP A 82 4.77 14.81 1.87
N ASN A 83 5.49 13.71 1.67
CA ASN A 83 5.84 13.18 0.37
C ASN A 83 4.98 11.97 -0.03
N HIS A 84 4.90 11.73 -1.35
CA HIS A 84 4.37 10.49 -1.87
C HIS A 84 5.34 9.33 -1.56
N LYS A 85 4.79 8.12 -1.42
CA LYS A 85 5.56 6.93 -1.07
C LYS A 85 5.48 5.88 -2.19
N PRO A 86 6.28 6.04 -3.26
CA PRO A 86 6.36 5.02 -4.29
C PRO A 86 7.09 3.81 -3.70
N GLU A 87 6.51 2.62 -3.89
CA GLU A 87 7.08 1.36 -3.40
C GLU A 87 7.34 0.40 -4.57
N MET A 88 8.40 -0.38 -4.45
CA MET A 88 8.74 -1.44 -5.40
C MET A 88 8.98 -2.73 -4.62
N ALA A 89 8.32 -3.81 -5.03
CA ALA A 89 8.49 -5.13 -4.45
C ALA A 89 9.25 -6.05 -5.42
N ILE A 90 10.28 -6.72 -4.92
CA ILE A 90 11.01 -7.76 -5.66
C ILE A 90 10.82 -9.07 -4.88
N ALA A 91 10.23 -10.06 -5.55
CA ALA A 91 9.99 -11.36 -4.95
C ALA A 91 11.31 -12.16 -4.85
N LEU A 92 11.70 -12.54 -3.63
CA LEU A 92 12.86 -13.41 -3.39
C LEU A 92 12.49 -14.92 -3.44
N GLY A 93 11.21 -15.22 -3.65
CA GLY A 93 10.61 -16.56 -3.73
C GLY A 93 9.13 -16.43 -4.12
N PRO A 94 8.32 -17.50 -4.01
CA PRO A 94 6.88 -17.40 -4.23
C PRO A 94 6.26 -16.27 -3.41
N PHE A 95 5.50 -15.41 -4.09
CA PHE A 95 4.96 -14.19 -3.50
C PHE A 95 3.60 -13.88 -4.12
N GLU A 96 2.64 -13.54 -3.26
CA GLU A 96 1.28 -13.16 -3.65
C GLU A 96 1.01 -11.73 -3.17
N VAL A 97 0.36 -10.93 -4.02
CA VAL A 97 0.06 -9.53 -3.74
C VAL A 97 -1.25 -9.11 -4.38
N PHE A 98 -2.00 -8.26 -3.69
CA PHE A 98 -3.05 -7.45 -4.31
C PHE A 98 -2.46 -6.12 -4.74
N ALA A 99 -2.45 -5.87 -6.04
CA ALA A 99 -1.99 -4.62 -6.63
C ALA A 99 -3.03 -4.15 -7.65
N GLU A 100 -3.41 -2.88 -7.51
CA GLU A 100 -4.37 -2.20 -8.39
C GLU A 100 -5.77 -2.83 -8.45
N TRP A 101 -6.62 -2.29 -9.32
CA TRP A 101 -7.94 -2.83 -9.59
C TRP A 101 -7.90 -3.79 -10.78
N LYS A 102 -8.65 -4.88 -10.71
CA LYS A 102 -8.98 -5.66 -11.91
C LYS A 102 -9.74 -4.75 -12.90
N ALA A 103 -9.65 -5.06 -14.20
CA ALA A 103 -10.48 -4.38 -15.20
C ALA A 103 -11.98 -4.42 -14.80
N THR A 104 -12.70 -3.32 -14.98
CA THR A 104 -14.09 -3.18 -14.48
C THR A 104 -15.02 -4.31 -14.97
N ARG A 105 -14.84 -4.79 -16.21
CA ARG A 105 -15.57 -5.96 -16.74
C ARG A 105 -15.34 -7.25 -15.93
N LYS A 106 -14.14 -7.47 -15.40
CA LYS A 106 -13.82 -8.63 -14.55
C LYS A 106 -14.44 -8.45 -13.16
N ILE A 107 -14.48 -7.22 -12.64
CA ILE A 107 -15.16 -6.90 -11.37
C ILE A 107 -16.66 -7.13 -11.52
N GLN A 108 -17.27 -6.62 -12.60
CA GLN A 108 -18.68 -6.84 -12.94
C GLN A 108 -19.01 -8.34 -12.95
N ALA A 109 -18.26 -9.14 -13.70
CA ALA A 109 -18.47 -10.59 -13.78
C ALA A 109 -18.40 -11.27 -12.39
N LEU A 110 -17.50 -10.84 -11.50
CA LEU A 110 -17.43 -11.36 -10.14
C LEU A 110 -18.69 -11.04 -9.34
N PHE A 111 -19.21 -9.81 -9.43
CA PHE A 111 -20.44 -9.43 -8.75
C PHE A 111 -21.66 -10.17 -9.32
N GLU A 112 -21.68 -10.47 -10.61
CA GLU A 112 -22.77 -11.25 -11.24
C GLU A 112 -22.81 -12.71 -10.76
N VAL A 113 -21.66 -13.35 -10.56
CA VAL A 113 -21.60 -14.77 -10.17
C VAL A 113 -21.58 -15.02 -8.66
N LEU A 114 -21.36 -13.97 -7.85
CA LEU A 114 -21.28 -14.04 -6.39
C LEU A 114 -22.47 -13.30 -5.75
N PRO A 115 -23.57 -14.00 -5.43
CA PRO A 115 -24.78 -13.40 -4.86
C PRO A 115 -24.56 -12.51 -3.61
N PRO A 116 -23.64 -12.83 -2.68
CA PRO A 116 -23.40 -11.97 -1.51
C PRO A 116 -22.89 -10.57 -1.88
N LEU A 117 -22.16 -10.44 -2.99
CA LEU A 117 -21.65 -9.17 -3.49
C LEU A 117 -22.74 -8.34 -4.18
N GLN A 118 -23.73 -8.97 -4.81
CA GLN A 118 -24.84 -8.26 -5.48
C GLN A 118 -25.63 -7.38 -4.50
N LYS A 119 -25.74 -7.81 -3.23
CA LYS A 119 -26.38 -7.03 -2.16
C LYS A 119 -25.68 -5.69 -1.87
N LYS A 120 -24.46 -5.48 -2.41
CA LYS A 120 -23.68 -4.25 -2.28
C LYS A 120 -23.78 -3.32 -3.49
N LEU A 121 -24.52 -3.72 -4.52
CA LEU A 121 -24.75 -2.88 -5.69
C LEU A 121 -25.87 -1.86 -5.40
N PRO A 122 -25.76 -0.62 -5.91
CA PRO A 122 -26.82 0.37 -5.80
C PRO A 122 -28.16 -0.09 -6.40
N ASN A 123 -28.10 -0.84 -7.51
CA ASN A 123 -29.26 -1.46 -8.14
C ASN A 123 -28.85 -2.70 -8.97
N LYS A 124 -29.84 -3.53 -9.38
CA LYS A 124 -29.59 -4.76 -10.15
C LYS A 124 -28.99 -4.55 -11.54
N ASN A 125 -29.15 -3.37 -12.14
CA ASN A 125 -28.67 -3.03 -13.48
C ASN A 125 -27.36 -2.21 -13.41
N THR A 126 -26.61 -2.33 -12.31
CA THR A 126 -25.37 -1.59 -12.12
C THR A 126 -24.32 -2.06 -13.12
N HIS A 127 -23.70 -1.10 -13.83
CA HIS A 127 -22.54 -1.32 -14.70
C HIS A 127 -21.29 -0.68 -14.09
N PHE A 128 -20.21 -1.45 -13.95
CA PHE A 128 -18.97 -0.93 -13.38
C PHE A 128 -18.21 0.01 -14.34
N ASN A 129 -18.08 1.27 -13.91
CA ASN A 129 -17.07 2.22 -14.34
C ASN A 129 -16.27 2.72 -13.11
N ASN A 130 -15.37 3.68 -13.28
CA ASN A 130 -14.54 4.20 -12.17
C ASN A 130 -15.37 4.84 -11.04
N GLU A 131 -16.46 5.52 -11.37
CA GLU A 131 -17.34 6.17 -10.40
C GLU A 131 -18.17 5.14 -9.64
N THR A 132 -18.79 4.19 -10.34
CA THR A 132 -19.56 3.13 -9.72
C THR A 132 -18.67 2.23 -8.84
N LEU A 133 -17.45 1.91 -9.29
CA LEU A 133 -16.48 1.18 -8.49
C LEU A 133 -16.18 1.92 -7.18
N ARG A 134 -15.91 3.22 -7.26
CA ARG A 134 -15.69 4.07 -6.07
C ARG A 134 -16.89 3.99 -5.12
N ASN A 135 -18.11 4.14 -5.62
CA ASN A 135 -19.32 4.15 -4.80
C ASN A 135 -19.58 2.79 -4.12
N VAL A 136 -19.38 1.69 -4.84
CA VAL A 136 -19.51 0.33 -4.30
C VAL A 136 -18.46 0.08 -3.21
N VAL A 137 -17.20 0.45 -3.46
CA VAL A 137 -16.12 0.30 -2.47
C VAL A 137 -16.38 1.14 -1.23
N GLN A 138 -16.82 2.39 -1.38
CA GLN A 138 -17.21 3.23 -0.24
C GLN A 138 -18.36 2.60 0.56
N THR A 139 -19.34 2.01 -0.12
CA THR A 139 -20.47 1.32 0.55
C THR A 139 -19.98 0.11 1.35
N ILE A 140 -19.05 -0.67 0.80
CA ILE A 140 -18.43 -1.79 1.50
C ILE A 140 -17.65 -1.30 2.72
N LEU A 141 -16.78 -0.30 2.56
CA LEU A 141 -15.94 0.22 3.65
C LEU A 141 -16.74 0.92 4.77
N LYS A 142 -17.94 1.41 4.48
CA LYS A 142 -18.85 2.04 5.46
C LYS A 142 -19.91 1.08 6.02
N SER A 143 -19.96 -0.16 5.54
CA SER A 143 -20.90 -1.16 6.06
C SER A 143 -20.55 -1.53 7.50
N SER A 144 -21.55 -1.94 8.30
CA SER A 144 -21.31 -2.39 9.67
C SER A 144 -20.51 -3.70 9.70
N ASP A 145 -19.83 -3.96 10.82
CA ASP A 145 -19.05 -5.19 11.01
C ASP A 145 -19.94 -6.43 10.90
N GLU A 146 -21.19 -6.38 11.39
CA GLU A 146 -22.17 -7.47 11.26
C GLU A 146 -22.47 -7.75 9.78
N THR A 147 -22.74 -6.68 9.04
CA THR A 147 -23.04 -6.74 7.60
C THR A 147 -21.86 -7.33 6.80
N ILE A 148 -20.63 -6.97 7.16
CA ILE A 148 -19.42 -7.51 6.53
C ILE A 148 -19.21 -8.98 6.92
N LYS A 149 -19.41 -9.32 8.20
CA LYS A 149 -19.30 -10.69 8.71
C LYS A 149 -20.30 -11.63 8.05
N GLU A 150 -21.56 -11.22 7.89
CA GLU A 150 -22.58 -11.98 7.18
C GLU A 150 -22.17 -12.22 5.72
N CYS A 151 -21.76 -11.17 5.00
CA CYS A 151 -21.29 -11.28 3.62
C CYS A 151 -20.11 -12.25 3.51
N GLN A 152 -19.12 -12.14 4.40
CA GLN A 152 -17.98 -13.05 4.46
C GLN A 152 -18.40 -14.50 4.68
N GLN A 153 -19.33 -14.75 5.63
CA GLN A 153 -19.83 -16.09 5.91
C GLN A 153 -20.58 -16.69 4.71
N GLU A 154 -21.36 -15.89 3.99
CA GLU A 154 -22.03 -16.34 2.76
C GLU A 154 -21.00 -16.65 1.66
N LEU A 155 -19.99 -15.80 1.48
CA LEU A 155 -18.91 -16.01 0.52
C LEU A 155 -18.13 -17.31 0.82
N GLN A 156 -17.83 -17.61 2.09
CA GLN A 156 -17.13 -18.83 2.48
C GLN A 156 -17.88 -20.13 2.16
N LYS A 157 -19.21 -20.07 1.97
CA LYS A 157 -20.03 -21.23 1.57
C LYS A 157 -20.00 -21.50 0.07
N ILE A 158 -19.49 -20.57 -0.73
CA ILE A 158 -19.42 -20.70 -2.19
C ILE A 158 -18.16 -21.48 -2.59
N SER A 159 -18.31 -22.42 -3.53
CA SER A 159 -17.17 -23.16 -4.10
C SER A 159 -16.12 -22.21 -4.69
N ARG A 160 -14.84 -22.51 -4.45
CA ARG A 160 -13.70 -21.75 -5.00
C ARG A 160 -13.73 -21.63 -6.51
N GLU A 161 -14.32 -22.60 -7.20
CA GLU A 161 -14.46 -22.60 -8.67
C GLU A 161 -15.28 -21.43 -9.22
N LYS A 162 -16.15 -20.83 -8.38
CA LYS A 162 -16.95 -19.66 -8.77
C LYS A 162 -16.18 -18.34 -8.65
N TYR A 163 -15.09 -18.30 -7.88
CA TYR A 163 -14.21 -17.15 -7.77
C TYR A 163 -13.25 -17.21 -8.96
N GLY A 164 -13.62 -16.55 -10.06
CA GLY A 164 -12.91 -16.61 -11.34
C GLY A 164 -11.38 -16.54 -11.21
N ARG A 165 -10.68 -17.25 -12.10
CA ARG A 165 -9.20 -17.32 -12.13
C ARG A 165 -8.54 -15.96 -12.33
#